data_AF-A0A2V2UI80-F1
#
_entry.id   AF-A0A2V2UI80-F1
#
_cell.length_a   1.000
_cell.length_b   1.000
_cell.length_c   1.000
_cell.angle_alpha   90.00
_cell.angle_beta   90.00
_cell.angle_gamma   90.00
#
_symmetry.space_group_name_H-M   'P 1'
#
loop_
_entity.id
_entity.type
_entity.pdbx_description
1 polymer ?
#
loop_
_entity_poly.entity_id
_entity_poly.type
_entity_poly.pdbx_seq_one_letter_code
_entity_poly.pdbx_strand_id
1 'polypeptide(L)'
;MQIKTNTKCLNILDELGYLPITSKVDEILYDSVEKAFKIIGKVAYNALLDRACSIHGLSERELLTNYDLFEKSLYDIFGKVSFILLRALKKEILIHAVIMNSRLTVSDISNPSTTIDDILEHIREVEVFEFVRKILSHEHILFLYENKKSNDNILSEFFIISGNDNAPKGLLSVIPADNLNLISSNVLYDELGLRVQNKHEALEKLSDWMVNLHSSNKSDFATRIAFEDGTWWLRNGLADDYIRFEESLGKHIQNNLSILCGYDISSFNELYIEAIIASHIYVILGEPMIIYKASK
;
A
#
# COMPACT_ATOMS: atom_id res chain seq x y z
N MET A 1 -10.51 -17.63 -7.38
CA MET A 1 -9.08 -17.77 -7.72
C MET A 1 -8.24 -16.69 -7.03
N GLN A 2 -8.76 -15.47 -6.87
CA GLN A 2 -8.18 -14.31 -6.16
C GLN A 2 -7.65 -14.54 -4.74
N ILE A 3 -8.37 -15.31 -3.89
CA ILE A 3 -7.93 -15.55 -2.50
C ILE A 3 -6.54 -16.22 -2.44
N LYS A 4 -6.16 -17.00 -3.46
CA LYS A 4 -4.90 -17.78 -3.42
C LYS A 4 -3.64 -16.91 -3.59
N THR A 5 -3.67 -15.89 -4.45
CA THR A 5 -2.48 -15.09 -4.77
C THR A 5 -2.10 -14.18 -3.61
N ASN A 6 -3.08 -13.49 -3.00
CA ASN A 6 -2.85 -12.68 -1.81
C ASN A 6 -2.41 -13.51 -0.60
N THR A 7 -3.03 -14.68 -0.34
CA THR A 7 -2.56 -15.56 0.74
C THR A 7 -1.12 -16.00 0.53
N LYS A 8 -0.67 -16.19 -0.72
CA LYS A 8 0.71 -16.57 -1.00
C LYS A 8 1.68 -15.42 -0.72
N CYS A 9 1.41 -14.21 -1.21
CA CYS A 9 2.25 -13.04 -0.91
C CYS A 9 2.36 -12.81 0.61
N LEU A 10 1.26 -12.98 1.35
CA LEU A 10 1.25 -12.90 2.81
C LEU A 10 2.15 -13.95 3.47
N ASN A 11 2.11 -15.20 3.00
CA ASN A 11 3.00 -16.25 3.52
C ASN A 11 4.47 -15.93 3.26
N ILE A 12 4.81 -15.44 2.06
CA ILE A 12 6.20 -15.08 1.71
C ILE A 12 6.68 -13.89 2.54
N LEU A 13 5.82 -12.88 2.76
CA LEU A 13 6.11 -11.76 3.64
C LEU A 13 6.42 -12.27 5.06
N ASP A 14 5.61 -13.16 5.62
CA ASP A 14 5.83 -13.75 6.94
C ASP A 14 7.13 -14.57 7.02
N GLU A 15 7.38 -15.43 6.03
CA GLU A 15 8.61 -16.24 5.92
C GLU A 15 9.87 -15.38 5.85
N LEU A 16 9.80 -14.24 5.15
CA LEU A 16 10.89 -13.27 5.05
C LEU A 16 10.95 -12.29 6.24
N GLY A 17 10.03 -12.39 7.20
CA GLY A 17 10.00 -11.58 8.42
C GLY A 17 9.53 -10.14 8.21
N TYR A 18 8.65 -9.91 7.23
CA TYR A 18 7.97 -8.64 7.05
C TYR A 18 6.80 -8.52 8.01
N LEU A 19 6.71 -7.37 8.69
CA LEU A 19 5.62 -7.08 9.60
C LEU A 19 4.79 -5.93 9.05
N PRO A 20 3.46 -5.97 9.17
CA PRO A 20 2.63 -4.82 8.83
C PRO A 20 3.02 -3.64 9.73
N ILE A 21 3.14 -2.45 9.14
CA ILE A 21 3.30 -1.22 9.90
C ILE A 21 1.99 -0.96 10.65
N THR A 22 2.08 -0.48 11.89
CA THR A 22 0.91 -0.09 12.68
C THR A 22 0.01 0.83 11.87
N SER A 23 -1.23 0.40 11.63
CA SER A 23 -2.19 1.19 10.88
C SER A 23 -2.93 2.15 11.78
N LYS A 24 -3.05 3.41 11.35
CA LYS A 24 -3.95 4.40 11.96
C LYS A 24 -5.40 3.90 12.02
N VAL A 25 -5.79 3.00 11.11
CA VAL A 25 -7.14 2.44 11.06
C VAL A 25 -7.47 1.63 12.29
N ASP A 26 -6.51 0.87 12.82
CA ASP A 26 -6.69 0.08 14.03
C ASP A 26 -6.93 0.98 15.25
N GLU A 27 -6.18 2.08 15.35
CA GLU A 27 -6.35 3.09 16.40
C GLU A 27 -7.70 3.81 16.28
N ILE A 28 -8.07 4.21 15.06
CA ILE A 28 -9.36 4.87 14.80
C ILE A 28 -10.53 3.93 15.12
N LEU A 29 -10.45 2.66 14.73
CA LEU A 29 -11.48 1.67 15.04
C LEU A 29 -11.62 1.50 16.56
N TYR A 30 -10.50 1.28 17.25
CA TYR A 30 -10.46 1.14 18.70
C TYR A 30 -11.13 2.34 19.39
N ASP A 31 -10.67 3.56 19.08
CA ASP A 31 -11.19 4.81 19.66
C ASP A 31 -12.67 5.03 19.32
N SER A 32 -13.08 4.69 18.10
CA SER A 32 -14.46 4.87 17.62
C SER A 32 -15.41 3.90 18.31
N VAL A 33 -15.01 2.64 18.53
CA VAL A 33 -15.79 1.68 19.32
C VAL A 33 -15.94 2.19 20.75
N GLU A 34 -14.83 2.59 21.36
CA GLU A 34 -14.84 3.05 22.75
C GLU A 34 -15.78 4.25 22.94
N LYS A 35 -15.72 5.25 22.04
CA LYS A 35 -16.58 6.43 22.07
C LYS A 35 -18.05 6.10 21.77
N ALA A 36 -18.32 5.36 20.70
CA ALA A 36 -19.68 5.06 20.28
C ALA A 36 -20.44 4.25 21.34
N PHE A 37 -19.75 3.36 22.05
CA PHE A 37 -20.40 2.43 22.98
C PHE A 37 -20.40 2.94 24.42
N LYS A 38 -19.50 3.85 24.82
CA LYS A 38 -19.58 4.50 26.14
C LYS A 38 -20.91 5.24 26.39
N ILE A 39 -21.69 5.54 25.34
CA ILE A 39 -23.05 6.09 25.43
C ILE A 39 -24.00 5.19 26.25
N ILE A 40 -23.81 3.87 26.22
CA ILE A 40 -24.64 2.93 27.01
C ILE A 40 -24.19 2.83 28.48
N GLY A 41 -23.14 3.56 28.85
CA GLY A 41 -22.54 3.58 30.19
C GLY A 41 -21.37 2.60 30.33
N LYS A 42 -20.34 3.02 31.08
CA LYS A 42 -19.07 2.28 31.24
C LYS A 42 -19.24 0.84 31.72
N VAL A 43 -20.16 0.60 32.67
CA VAL A 43 -20.39 -0.74 33.22
C VAL A 43 -20.97 -1.68 32.16
N ALA A 44 -21.95 -1.21 31.39
CA ALA A 44 -22.58 -2.00 30.35
C ALA A 44 -21.63 -2.21 29.15
N TYR A 45 -20.82 -1.21 28.80
CA TYR A 45 -19.76 -1.33 27.81
C TYR A 45 -18.73 -2.40 28.19
N ASN A 46 -18.21 -2.36 29.42
CA ASN A 46 -17.22 -3.34 29.88
C ASN A 46 -17.81 -4.77 29.89
N ALA A 47 -19.04 -4.93 30.37
CA ALA A 47 -19.70 -6.25 30.36
C ALA A 47 -19.92 -6.79 28.94
N LEU A 48 -20.20 -5.90 27.98
CA LEU A 48 -20.30 -6.26 26.57
C LEU A 48 -18.95 -6.73 26.01
N LEU A 49 -17.88 -5.98 26.25
CA LEU A 49 -16.54 -6.35 25.81
C LEU A 49 -16.09 -7.67 26.41
N ASP A 50 -16.24 -7.85 27.73
CA ASP A 50 -15.88 -9.10 28.41
C ASP A 50 -16.62 -10.29 27.79
N ARG A 51 -17.90 -10.09 27.45
CA ARG A 51 -18.70 -11.12 26.79
C ARG A 51 -18.22 -11.41 25.38
N ALA A 52 -17.94 -10.38 24.57
CA ALA A 52 -17.46 -10.53 23.21
C ALA A 52 -16.09 -11.24 23.16
N CYS A 53 -15.15 -10.78 23.99
CA CYS A 53 -13.84 -11.41 24.18
C CYS A 53 -13.98 -12.89 24.58
N SER A 54 -14.89 -13.21 25.52
CA SER A 54 -15.14 -14.58 25.96
C SER A 54 -15.73 -15.48 24.89
N ILE A 55 -16.51 -14.97 23.93
CA ILE A 55 -17.12 -15.78 22.86
C ILE A 55 -16.06 -16.26 21.87
N HIS A 56 -15.08 -15.41 21.57
CA HIS A 56 -14.07 -15.70 20.54
C HIS A 56 -12.69 -16.06 21.10
N GLY A 57 -12.49 -15.97 22.41
CA GLY A 57 -11.20 -16.25 23.05
C GLY A 57 -10.13 -15.22 22.70
N LEU A 58 -10.54 -13.96 22.47
CA LEU A 58 -9.69 -12.86 22.04
C LEU A 58 -9.41 -11.91 23.20
N SER A 59 -8.28 -11.22 23.13
CA SER A 59 -8.06 -10.02 23.95
C SER A 59 -8.94 -8.86 23.48
N GLU A 60 -9.16 -7.89 24.36
CA GLU A 60 -9.89 -6.65 24.02
C GLU A 60 -9.25 -5.95 22.81
N ARG A 61 -7.91 -5.90 22.77
CA ARG A 61 -7.20 -5.25 21.67
C ARG A 61 -7.43 -5.97 20.34
N GLU A 62 -7.28 -7.29 20.30
CA GLU A 62 -7.52 -8.08 19.07
C GLU A 62 -8.95 -7.93 18.55
N LEU A 63 -9.93 -7.88 19.46
CA LEU A 63 -11.33 -7.64 19.11
C LEU A 63 -11.53 -6.23 18.56
N LEU A 64 -10.98 -5.21 19.22
CA LEU A 64 -11.23 -3.80 18.90
C LEU A 64 -10.40 -3.24 17.73
N THR A 65 -9.41 -3.99 17.24
CA THR A 65 -8.67 -3.65 16.02
C THR A 65 -9.07 -4.50 14.82
N ASN A 66 -10.05 -5.40 14.96
CA ASN A 66 -10.54 -6.24 13.87
C ASN A 66 -12.07 -6.07 13.71
N TYR A 67 -12.47 -5.26 12.72
CA TYR A 67 -13.88 -4.92 12.50
C TYR A 67 -14.75 -6.15 12.24
N ASP A 68 -14.31 -7.08 11.39
CA ASP A 68 -15.07 -8.30 11.08
C ASP A 68 -15.39 -9.12 12.33
N LEU A 69 -14.39 -9.30 13.21
CA LEU A 69 -14.56 -10.02 14.47
C LEU A 69 -15.44 -9.24 15.43
N PHE A 70 -15.28 -7.93 15.51
CA PHE A 70 -16.10 -7.06 16.34
C PHE A 70 -17.57 -7.07 15.91
N GLU A 71 -17.85 -6.85 14.62
CA GLU A 71 -19.19 -6.87 14.04
C GLU A 71 -19.86 -8.22 14.29
N LYS A 72 -19.14 -9.32 13.99
CA LYS A 72 -19.63 -10.67 14.26
C LYS A 72 -19.99 -10.88 15.73
N SER A 73 -19.12 -10.44 16.65
CA SER A 73 -19.37 -10.53 18.09
C SER A 73 -20.66 -9.80 18.50
N LEU A 74 -20.91 -8.62 17.92
CA LEU A 74 -22.14 -7.87 18.20
C LEU A 74 -23.39 -8.57 17.68
N TYR A 75 -23.32 -9.15 16.48
CA TYR A 75 -24.42 -9.96 15.94
C TYR A 75 -24.67 -11.21 16.78
N ASP A 76 -23.63 -11.87 17.27
CA ASP A 76 -23.77 -13.05 18.14
C ASP A 76 -24.42 -12.71 19.49
N ILE A 77 -24.17 -11.51 20.02
CA ILE A 77 -24.71 -11.06 21.31
C ILE A 77 -26.13 -10.48 21.18
N PHE A 78 -26.37 -9.62 20.19
CA PHE A 78 -27.60 -8.82 20.07
C PHE A 78 -28.49 -9.20 18.89
N GLY A 79 -28.06 -10.13 18.03
CA GLY A 79 -28.74 -10.45 16.79
C GLY A 79 -28.94 -9.19 15.94
N LYS A 80 -30.15 -9.01 15.41
CA LYS A 80 -30.46 -7.84 14.57
C LYS A 80 -30.28 -6.51 15.29
N VAL A 81 -30.40 -6.44 16.62
CA VAL A 81 -30.32 -5.15 17.35
C VAL A 81 -28.92 -4.50 17.25
N SER A 82 -27.89 -5.26 16.87
CA SER A 82 -26.54 -4.76 16.60
C SER A 82 -26.51 -3.59 15.62
N PHE A 83 -27.46 -3.47 14.68
CA PHE A 83 -27.49 -2.40 13.68
C PHE A 83 -27.50 -0.99 14.33
N ILE A 84 -28.10 -0.83 15.51
CA ILE A 84 -28.17 0.48 16.19
C ILE A 84 -26.78 0.89 16.66
N LEU A 85 -26.02 -0.08 17.20
CA LEU A 85 -24.67 0.12 17.70
C LEU A 85 -23.67 0.30 16.55
N LEU A 86 -23.78 -0.50 15.49
CA LEU A 86 -22.99 -0.34 14.27
C LEU A 86 -23.25 1.01 13.59
N ARG A 87 -24.48 1.52 13.61
CA ARG A 87 -24.77 2.88 13.11
C ARG A 87 -24.08 3.96 13.91
N ALA A 88 -24.00 3.81 15.24
CA ALA A 88 -23.26 4.74 16.09
C ALA A 88 -21.75 4.67 15.79
N LEU A 89 -21.19 3.46 15.65
CA LEU A 89 -19.80 3.25 15.27
C LEU A 89 -19.47 3.87 13.91
N LYS A 90 -20.29 3.60 12.89
CA LYS A 90 -20.12 4.17 11.54
C LYS A 90 -20.01 5.69 11.58
N LYS A 91 -20.83 6.35 12.41
CA LYS A 91 -20.81 7.80 12.57
C LYS A 91 -19.47 8.28 13.13
N GLU A 92 -18.94 7.62 14.16
CA GLU A 92 -17.65 7.99 14.75
C GLU A 92 -16.49 7.77 13.77
N ILE A 93 -16.41 6.62 13.10
CA ILE A 93 -15.34 6.33 12.12
C ILE A 93 -15.37 7.35 10.98
N LEU A 94 -16.57 7.73 10.51
CA LEU A 94 -16.69 8.69 9.42
C LEU A 94 -16.27 10.11 9.82
N ILE A 95 -16.46 10.51 11.08
CA ILE A 95 -15.90 11.79 11.58
C ILE A 95 -14.38 11.78 11.43
N HIS A 96 -13.72 10.68 11.81
CA HIS A 96 -12.27 10.53 11.64
C HIS A 96 -11.87 10.55 10.16
N ALA A 97 -12.57 9.82 9.28
CA ALA A 97 -12.29 9.80 7.86
C ALA A 97 -12.39 11.19 7.20
N VAL A 98 -13.40 11.99 7.57
CA VAL A 98 -13.57 13.37 7.07
C VAL A 98 -12.42 14.27 7.54
N ILE A 99 -12.01 14.17 8.81
CA ILE A 99 -10.88 14.93 9.36
C ILE A 99 -9.58 14.61 8.62
N MET A 100 -9.40 13.37 8.18
CA MET A 100 -8.22 12.91 7.45
C MET A 100 -8.22 13.29 5.96
N ASN A 101 -9.15 14.14 5.51
CA ASN A 101 -9.30 14.50 4.09
C ASN A 101 -9.49 13.28 3.18
N SER A 102 -10.13 12.21 3.67
CA SER A 102 -10.61 11.19 2.75
C SER A 102 -11.60 11.81 1.77
N ARG A 103 -11.78 11.19 0.59
CA ARG A 103 -12.78 11.62 -0.40
C ARG A 103 -14.22 11.51 0.13
N LEU A 104 -14.40 10.95 1.33
CA LEU A 104 -15.68 10.78 2.00
C LEU A 104 -16.16 12.10 2.60
N THR A 105 -17.48 12.26 2.57
CA THR A 105 -18.18 13.48 2.93
C THR A 105 -19.16 13.22 4.07
N VAL A 106 -19.63 14.29 4.71
CA VAL A 106 -20.69 14.22 5.73
C VAL A 106 -21.98 13.57 5.16
N SER A 107 -22.24 13.70 3.85
CA SER A 107 -23.36 13.01 3.19
C SER A 107 -23.27 11.48 3.24
N ASP A 108 -22.06 10.92 3.28
CA ASP A 108 -21.85 9.46 3.33
C ASP A 108 -22.27 8.87 4.69
N ILE A 109 -22.45 9.70 5.72
CA ILE A 109 -22.98 9.30 7.04
C ILE A 109 -24.38 8.72 6.89
N SER A 110 -25.17 9.31 5.99
CA SER A 110 -26.58 8.96 5.80
C SER A 110 -26.78 7.96 4.66
N ASN A 111 -25.73 7.65 3.89
CA ASN A 111 -25.82 6.70 2.79
C ASN A 111 -25.79 5.26 3.33
N PRO A 112 -26.88 4.48 3.21
CA PRO A 112 -26.90 3.09 3.68
C PRO A 112 -26.02 2.14 2.85
N SER A 113 -25.59 2.53 1.64
CA SER A 113 -24.71 1.69 0.82
C SER A 113 -23.24 1.75 1.23
N THR A 114 -22.84 2.79 1.97
CA THR A 114 -21.47 2.91 2.51
C THR A 114 -21.38 2.11 3.80
N THR A 115 -20.61 1.03 3.80
CA THR A 115 -20.38 0.19 4.97
C THR A 115 -19.27 0.78 5.85
N ILE A 116 -19.04 0.20 7.04
CA ILE A 116 -17.89 0.57 7.86
C ILE A 116 -16.59 0.12 7.18
N ASP A 117 -16.57 -1.08 6.58
CA ASP A 117 -15.42 -1.57 5.83
C ASP A 117 -15.01 -0.64 4.69
N ASP A 118 -15.98 -0.14 3.92
CA ASP A 118 -15.69 0.83 2.85
C ASP A 118 -14.98 2.08 3.42
N ILE A 119 -15.40 2.54 4.60
CA ILE A 119 -14.80 3.71 5.25
C ILE A 119 -13.40 3.39 5.75
N LEU A 120 -13.21 2.25 6.41
CA LEU A 120 -11.91 1.80 6.90
C LEU A 120 -10.92 1.61 5.75
N GLU A 121 -11.36 1.03 4.63
CA GLU A 121 -10.58 0.89 3.40
C GLU A 121 -10.13 2.25 2.86
N HIS A 122 -11.02 3.25 2.77
CA HIS A 122 -10.65 4.61 2.36
C HIS A 122 -9.62 5.25 3.31
N ILE A 123 -9.72 5.01 4.62
CA ILE A 123 -8.72 5.52 5.57
C ILE A 123 -7.37 4.83 5.34
N ARG A 124 -7.35 3.50 5.09
CA ARG A 124 -6.11 2.77 4.75
C ARG A 124 -5.49 3.31 3.47
N GLU A 125 -6.28 3.56 2.43
CA GLU A 125 -5.79 4.15 1.18
C GLU A 125 -5.10 5.50 1.43
N VAL A 126 -5.74 6.39 2.21
CA VAL A 126 -5.15 7.70 2.57
C VAL A 126 -3.85 7.53 3.34
N GLU A 127 -3.79 6.59 4.28
CA GLU A 127 -2.56 6.26 5.02
C GLU A 127 -1.44 5.80 4.09
N VAL A 128 -1.73 4.92 3.14
CA VAL A 128 -0.75 4.46 2.14
C VAL A 128 -0.31 5.61 1.24
N PHE A 129 -1.21 6.46 0.78
CA PHE A 129 -0.86 7.62 -0.03
C PHE A 129 0.02 8.62 0.74
N GLU A 130 -0.28 8.86 2.02
CA GLU A 130 0.58 9.69 2.88
C GLU A 130 1.97 9.08 3.06
N PHE A 131 2.06 7.76 3.24
CA PHE A 131 3.32 7.04 3.33
C PHE A 131 4.12 7.23 2.04
N VAL A 132 3.50 6.95 0.89
CA VAL A 132 4.12 7.02 -0.44
C VAL A 132 4.62 8.44 -0.75
N ARG A 133 3.84 9.48 -0.42
CA ARG A 133 4.27 10.88 -0.56
C ARG A 133 5.49 11.21 0.30
N LYS A 134 5.61 10.60 1.49
CA LYS A 134 6.66 10.88 2.49
C LYS A 134 7.83 9.91 2.46
N ILE A 135 7.89 9.01 1.46
CA ILE A 135 9.01 8.08 1.28
C ILE A 135 10.33 8.86 1.39
N LEU A 136 11.20 8.34 2.26
CA LEU A 136 12.51 8.91 2.53
C LEU A 136 13.46 8.69 1.35
N SER A 137 14.54 9.46 1.34
CA SER A 137 15.69 9.14 0.51
C SER A 137 16.25 7.78 0.87
N HIS A 138 16.91 7.14 -0.10
CA HIS A 138 17.58 5.84 0.04
C HIS A 138 16.65 4.63 0.12
N GLU A 139 15.36 4.77 -0.20
CA GLU A 139 14.38 3.68 -0.04
C GLU A 139 14.04 2.99 -1.37
N HIS A 140 14.08 1.66 -1.36
CA HIS A 140 13.62 0.79 -2.45
C HIS A 140 12.33 0.08 -2.04
N ILE A 141 11.23 0.40 -2.72
CA ILE A 141 9.87 0.07 -2.27
C ILE A 141 9.13 -0.73 -3.33
N LEU A 142 8.53 -1.83 -2.89
CA LEU A 142 7.75 -2.72 -3.73
C LEU A 142 6.27 -2.37 -3.63
N PHE A 143 5.58 -2.28 -4.77
CA PHE A 143 4.12 -2.23 -4.82
C PHE A 143 3.58 -3.42 -5.62
N LEU A 144 2.85 -4.29 -4.93
CA LEU A 144 2.21 -5.47 -5.50
C LEU A 144 0.74 -5.16 -5.77
N TYR A 145 0.32 -5.16 -7.04
CA TYR A 145 -1.03 -4.78 -7.45
C TYR A 145 -1.71 -5.82 -8.32
N GLU A 146 -3.04 -5.89 -8.24
CA GLU A 146 -3.87 -6.66 -9.19
C GLU A 146 -4.62 -5.75 -10.17
N ASN A 147 -4.85 -4.49 -9.76
CA ASN A 147 -5.65 -3.54 -10.48
C ASN A 147 -4.80 -2.36 -10.96
N LYS A 148 -4.83 -2.10 -12.28
CA LYS A 148 -4.13 -0.97 -12.89
C LYS A 148 -4.52 0.38 -12.25
N LYS A 149 -5.79 0.56 -11.86
CA LYS A 149 -6.24 1.79 -11.21
C LYS A 149 -5.51 2.05 -9.89
N SER A 150 -5.24 1.01 -9.11
CA SER A 150 -4.49 1.12 -7.86
C SER A 150 -3.04 1.50 -8.12
N ASN A 151 -2.43 0.95 -9.18
CA ASN A 151 -1.10 1.36 -9.65
C ASN A 151 -1.05 2.82 -10.08
N ASP A 152 -1.97 3.25 -10.93
CA ASP A 152 -2.03 4.64 -11.39
C ASP A 152 -2.19 5.62 -10.20
N ASN A 153 -3.00 5.26 -9.20
CA ASN A 153 -3.15 6.05 -7.98
C ASN A 153 -1.83 6.12 -7.19
N ILE A 154 -1.20 4.98 -6.90
CA ILE A 154 0.06 4.94 -6.13
C ILE A 154 1.18 5.70 -6.86
N LEU A 155 1.32 5.53 -8.19
CA LEU A 155 2.29 6.27 -8.99
C LEU A 155 2.02 7.78 -8.94
N SER A 156 0.77 8.20 -9.10
CA SER A 156 0.41 9.62 -9.00
C SER A 156 0.79 10.21 -7.65
N GLU A 157 0.56 9.46 -6.57
CA GLU A 157 0.86 9.90 -5.21
C GLU A 157 2.36 9.89 -4.92
N PHE A 158 3.10 8.96 -5.51
CA PHE A 158 4.56 8.89 -5.41
C PHE A 158 5.26 10.10 -6.03
N PHE A 159 4.72 10.69 -7.09
CA PHE A 159 5.30 11.89 -7.68
C PHE A 159 4.86 13.20 -7.01
N ILE A 160 3.87 13.16 -6.11
CA ILE A 160 3.44 14.30 -5.29
C ILE A 160 4.38 14.42 -4.08
N ILE A 161 5.12 15.52 -4.02
CA ILE A 161 6.00 15.85 -2.88
C ILE A 161 5.53 17.17 -2.30
N SER A 162 5.52 17.27 -0.97
CA SER A 162 5.10 18.47 -0.26
C SER A 162 6.15 19.57 -0.40
N GLY A 163 5.77 20.74 -0.91
CA GLY A 163 6.65 21.90 -1.04
C GLY A 163 7.07 22.21 -2.49
N ASN A 164 8.03 23.11 -2.64
CA ASN A 164 8.54 23.54 -3.95
C ASN A 164 9.68 22.63 -4.41
N ASP A 165 9.37 21.34 -4.53
CA ASP A 165 10.34 20.32 -4.91
C ASP A 165 10.61 20.34 -6.42
N ASN A 166 11.89 20.50 -6.77
CA ASN A 166 12.40 20.49 -8.13
C ASN A 166 13.31 19.28 -8.39
N ALA A 167 13.30 18.25 -7.53
CA ALA A 167 14.02 17.01 -7.77
C ALA A 167 13.53 16.36 -9.08
N PRO A 168 14.44 15.76 -9.87
CA PRO A 168 14.05 15.04 -11.07
C PRO A 168 13.16 13.84 -10.73
N LYS A 169 12.16 13.62 -11.60
CA LYS A 169 11.18 12.54 -11.47
C LYS A 169 11.21 11.68 -12.73
N GLY A 170 11.46 10.38 -12.55
CA GLY A 170 11.61 9.41 -13.61
C GLY A 170 10.50 8.37 -13.59
N LEU A 171 9.97 8.00 -14.75
CA LEU A 171 9.03 6.89 -14.90
C LEU A 171 9.51 5.96 -16.01
N LEU A 172 9.55 4.67 -15.70
CA LEU A 172 9.65 3.61 -16.68
C LEU A 172 8.26 3.03 -16.92
N SER A 173 7.68 3.26 -18.10
CA SER A 173 6.29 2.90 -18.40
C SER A 173 6.14 1.99 -19.60
N VAL A 174 5.03 1.24 -19.64
CA VAL A 174 4.69 0.35 -20.76
C VAL A 174 4.18 1.16 -21.95
N ILE A 175 3.48 2.25 -21.67
CA ILE A 175 2.95 3.20 -22.65
C ILE A 175 3.35 4.64 -22.26
N PRO A 176 3.38 5.59 -23.21
CA PRO A 176 3.61 7.00 -22.89
C PRO A 176 2.65 7.49 -21.81
N ALA A 177 3.19 8.13 -20.77
CA ALA A 177 2.39 8.70 -19.70
C ALA A 177 1.93 10.11 -20.10
N ASP A 178 0.74 10.19 -20.69
CA ASP A 178 0.19 11.46 -21.21
C ASP A 178 -0.29 12.42 -20.09
N ASN A 179 -0.46 11.91 -18.86
CA ASN A 179 -1.20 12.61 -17.78
C ASN A 179 -0.35 13.01 -16.56
N LEU A 180 0.98 12.86 -16.62
CA LEU A 180 1.84 13.08 -15.47
C LEU A 180 2.80 14.26 -15.72
N ASN A 181 2.24 15.47 -15.67
CA ASN A 181 2.98 16.74 -15.81
C ASN A 181 4.15 16.92 -14.81
N LEU A 182 4.19 16.09 -13.77
CA LEU A 182 5.24 16.11 -12.74
C LEU A 182 6.49 15.32 -13.16
N ILE A 183 6.45 14.52 -14.22
CA ILE A 183 7.57 13.67 -14.64
C ILE A 183 8.54 14.48 -15.49
N SER A 184 9.82 14.45 -15.11
CA SER A 184 10.91 15.08 -15.86
C SER A 184 11.44 14.20 -16.98
N SER A 185 11.39 12.87 -16.80
CA SER A 185 11.85 11.89 -17.78
C SER A 185 10.96 10.66 -17.77
N ASN A 186 10.38 10.35 -18.94
CA ASN A 186 9.66 9.10 -19.18
C ASN A 186 10.45 8.27 -20.20
N VAL A 187 10.71 7.02 -19.88
CA VAL A 187 11.29 6.02 -20.78
C VAL A 187 10.34 4.85 -20.91
N LEU A 188 10.23 4.28 -22.10
CA LEU A 188 9.40 3.10 -22.31
C LEU A 188 10.20 1.81 -22.15
N TYR A 189 9.58 0.77 -21.58
CA TYR A 189 10.21 -0.56 -21.53
C TYR A 189 10.67 -1.04 -22.91
N ASP A 190 9.87 -0.81 -23.95
CA ASP A 190 10.17 -1.19 -25.33
C ASP A 190 11.42 -0.49 -25.90
N GLU A 191 11.68 0.75 -25.47
CA GLU A 191 12.88 1.51 -25.86
C GLU A 191 14.16 0.92 -25.26
N LEU A 192 14.04 0.31 -24.08
CA LEU A 192 15.13 -0.34 -23.38
C LEU A 192 15.29 -1.83 -23.77
N GLY A 193 14.20 -2.56 -23.97
CA GLY A 193 14.20 -4.04 -24.00
C GLY A 193 13.91 -4.69 -25.35
N LEU A 194 13.02 -4.14 -26.20
CA LEU A 194 12.63 -4.79 -27.46
C LEU A 194 13.43 -4.32 -28.67
N ARG A 195 14.03 -3.13 -28.60
CA ARG A 195 14.84 -2.55 -29.69
C ARG A 195 16.33 -2.84 -29.59
N VAL A 196 16.75 -3.61 -28.60
CA VAL A 196 18.15 -3.93 -28.34
C VAL A 196 18.42 -5.37 -28.78
N GLN A 197 19.39 -5.56 -29.69
CA GLN A 197 19.73 -6.89 -30.19
C GLN A 197 20.30 -7.80 -29.09
N ASN A 198 20.84 -7.20 -28.03
CA ASN A 198 21.40 -7.86 -26.87
C ASN A 198 20.57 -7.55 -25.62
N LYS A 199 19.93 -8.58 -25.08
CA LYS A 199 19.06 -8.47 -23.89
C LYS A 199 19.80 -7.97 -22.64
N HIS A 200 21.08 -8.27 -22.49
CA HIS A 200 21.89 -7.81 -21.35
C HIS A 200 22.14 -6.29 -21.36
N GLU A 201 22.17 -5.66 -22.53
CA GLU A 201 22.34 -4.19 -22.65
C GLU A 201 21.11 -3.41 -22.17
N ALA A 202 19.93 -4.06 -22.05
CA ALA A 202 18.71 -3.39 -21.62
C ALA A 202 18.80 -2.84 -20.18
N LEU A 203 19.37 -3.62 -19.26
CA LEU A 203 19.53 -3.22 -17.86
C LEU A 203 20.70 -2.27 -17.64
N GLU A 204 21.74 -2.35 -18.48
CA GLU A 204 22.79 -1.33 -18.51
C GLU A 204 22.21 0.03 -18.90
N LYS A 205 21.38 0.08 -19.95
CA LYS A 205 20.67 1.31 -20.35
C LYS A 205 19.71 1.82 -19.29
N LEU A 206 19.02 0.93 -18.59
CA LEU A 206 18.17 1.29 -17.44
C LEU A 206 19.02 1.97 -16.35
N SER A 207 20.14 1.34 -15.99
CA SER A 207 21.06 1.86 -14.98
C SER A 207 21.63 3.22 -15.39
N ASP A 208 22.08 3.36 -16.63
CA ASP A 208 22.59 4.62 -17.18
C ASP A 208 21.52 5.72 -17.17
N TRP A 209 20.28 5.40 -17.53
CA TRP A 209 19.17 6.35 -17.46
C TRP A 209 18.93 6.82 -16.02
N MET A 210 18.91 5.91 -15.05
CA MET A 210 18.73 6.25 -13.63
C MET A 210 19.88 7.13 -13.11
N VAL A 211 21.13 6.81 -13.46
CA VAL A 211 22.32 7.58 -13.07
C VAL A 211 22.28 8.97 -13.69
N ASN A 212 21.97 9.07 -14.98
CA ASN A 212 21.86 10.35 -15.67
C ASN A 212 20.76 11.23 -15.07
N LEU A 213 19.58 10.66 -14.82
CA LEU A 213 18.49 11.37 -14.16
C LEU A 213 18.91 11.88 -12.78
N HIS A 214 19.54 11.04 -11.96
CA HIS A 214 20.00 11.43 -10.63
C HIS A 214 21.08 12.51 -10.65
N SER A 215 22.04 12.41 -11.58
CA SER A 215 23.14 13.38 -11.73
C SER A 215 22.65 14.80 -12.04
N SER A 216 21.44 14.93 -12.60
CA SER A 216 20.80 16.21 -12.86
C SER A 216 20.16 16.85 -11.62
N ASN A 217 20.05 16.09 -10.52
CA ASN A 217 19.45 16.55 -9.28
C ASN A 217 20.35 17.55 -8.56
N LYS A 218 19.83 18.76 -8.33
CA LYS A 218 20.50 19.84 -7.59
C LYS A 218 19.72 20.25 -6.35
N SER A 219 18.61 19.57 -6.04
CA SER A 219 17.81 19.85 -4.87
C SER A 219 18.24 18.98 -3.69
N ASP A 220 17.81 19.36 -2.49
CA ASP A 220 18.01 18.54 -1.28
C ASP A 220 17.05 17.34 -1.21
N PHE A 221 16.07 17.28 -2.12
CA PHE A 221 15.08 16.21 -2.18
C PHE A 221 15.59 15.02 -3.01
N ALA A 222 15.13 13.81 -2.68
CA ALA A 222 15.49 12.61 -3.40
C ALA A 222 14.97 12.64 -4.85
N THR A 223 15.77 12.17 -5.80
CA THR A 223 15.27 11.85 -7.14
C THR A 223 14.29 10.69 -7.02
N ARG A 224 13.08 10.84 -7.56
CA ARG A 224 12.04 9.80 -7.50
C ARG A 224 11.95 9.05 -8.81
N ILE A 225 12.10 7.73 -8.76
CA ILE A 225 12.04 6.86 -9.92
C ILE A 225 10.96 5.82 -9.67
N ALA A 226 10.02 5.67 -10.60
CA ALA A 226 9.04 4.60 -10.53
C ALA A 226 9.14 3.69 -11.75
N PHE A 227 9.00 2.39 -11.51
CA PHE A 227 8.79 1.39 -12.53
C PHE A 227 7.31 1.02 -12.53
N GLU A 228 6.59 1.35 -13.61
CA GLU A 228 5.13 1.13 -13.69
C GLU A 228 4.79 -0.36 -13.50
N ASP A 229 5.53 -1.25 -14.16
CA ASP A 229 5.26 -2.68 -14.18
C ASP A 229 6.54 -3.50 -14.43
N GLY A 230 7.30 -3.79 -13.37
CA GLY A 230 8.51 -4.60 -13.41
C GLY A 230 8.26 -6.04 -13.89
N THR A 231 7.02 -6.52 -13.85
CA THR A 231 6.64 -7.83 -14.42
C THR A 231 6.84 -7.88 -15.93
N TRP A 232 6.89 -6.71 -16.60
CA TRP A 232 7.21 -6.61 -18.02
C TRP A 232 8.53 -7.28 -18.35
N TRP A 233 9.57 -7.08 -17.54
CA TRP A 233 10.88 -7.72 -17.74
C TRP A 233 10.79 -9.25 -17.66
N LEU A 234 10.00 -9.75 -16.72
CA LEU A 234 9.81 -11.18 -16.52
C LEU A 234 9.10 -11.82 -17.71
N ARG A 235 8.04 -11.18 -18.21
CA ARG A 235 7.27 -11.65 -19.38
C ARG A 235 8.06 -11.60 -20.69
N ASN A 236 9.09 -10.76 -20.76
CA ASN A 236 9.94 -10.60 -21.95
C ASN A 236 11.25 -11.42 -21.89
N GLY A 237 11.33 -12.38 -20.97
CA GLY A 237 12.44 -13.32 -20.86
C GLY A 237 13.73 -12.67 -20.37
N LEU A 238 13.61 -11.70 -19.46
CA LEU A 238 14.69 -10.99 -18.78
C LEU A 238 14.66 -11.21 -17.26
N ALA A 239 13.98 -12.25 -16.79
CA ALA A 239 13.73 -12.48 -15.37
C ALA A 239 15.02 -12.56 -14.53
N ASP A 240 15.95 -13.45 -14.87
CA ASP A 240 17.17 -13.66 -14.08
C ASP A 240 18.07 -12.41 -14.05
N ASP A 241 18.18 -11.71 -15.17
CA ASP A 241 18.95 -10.46 -15.26
C ASP A 241 18.31 -9.36 -14.42
N TYR A 242 16.98 -9.22 -14.50
CA TYR A 242 16.25 -8.20 -13.78
C TYR A 242 16.23 -8.44 -12.26
N ILE A 243 16.13 -9.69 -11.83
CA ILE A 243 16.23 -10.04 -10.40
C ILE A 243 17.61 -9.68 -9.85
N ARG A 244 18.68 -10.00 -10.58
CA ARG A 244 20.04 -9.57 -10.19
C ARG A 244 20.15 -8.04 -10.09
N PHE A 245 19.47 -7.32 -10.99
CA PHE A 245 19.42 -5.86 -10.93
C PHE A 245 18.70 -5.38 -9.66
N GLU A 246 17.52 -5.91 -9.33
CA GLU A 246 16.78 -5.59 -8.11
C GLU A 246 17.59 -5.92 -6.84
N GLU A 247 18.25 -7.08 -6.80
CA GLU A 247 19.15 -7.49 -5.71
C GLU A 247 20.35 -6.52 -5.57
N SER A 248 20.87 -6.01 -6.70
CA SER A 248 21.99 -5.06 -6.71
C SER A 248 21.61 -3.67 -6.22
N LEU A 249 20.36 -3.25 -6.43
CA LEU A 249 19.81 -2.04 -5.80
C LEU A 249 19.73 -2.24 -4.28
N GLY A 250 19.30 -3.45 -3.88
CA GLY A 250 19.12 -3.83 -2.49
C GLY A 250 18.00 -3.05 -1.79
N LYS A 251 17.83 -3.30 -0.49
CA LYS A 251 16.78 -2.66 0.32
C LYS A 251 17.00 -1.16 0.50
N HIS A 252 18.26 -0.75 0.61
CA HIS A 252 18.67 0.63 0.83
C HIS A 252 19.56 1.11 -0.30
N ILE A 253 19.15 2.18 -0.96
CA ILE A 253 19.83 2.74 -2.11
C ILE A 253 20.91 3.70 -1.63
N GLN A 254 22.15 3.50 -2.06
CA GLN A 254 23.29 4.31 -1.58
C GLN A 254 23.18 5.81 -1.94
N ASN A 255 22.47 6.14 -3.01
CA ASN A 255 22.29 7.51 -3.50
C ASN A 255 21.00 8.14 -2.97
N ASN A 256 20.88 9.48 -3.02
CA ASN A 256 19.67 10.23 -2.63
C ASN A 256 18.53 9.99 -3.64
N LEU A 257 18.05 8.75 -3.67
CA LEU A 257 17.06 8.18 -4.57
C LEU A 257 15.94 7.55 -3.76
N SER A 258 14.72 7.65 -4.29
CA SER A 258 13.61 6.82 -3.84
C SER A 258 13.10 6.07 -5.07
N ILE A 259 13.03 4.74 -4.98
CA ILE A 259 12.58 3.88 -6.08
C ILE A 259 11.29 3.17 -5.66
N LEU A 260 10.28 3.25 -6.52
CA LEU A 260 9.02 2.52 -6.39
C LEU A 260 8.88 1.53 -7.55
N CYS A 261 8.89 0.23 -7.25
CA CYS A 261 8.75 -0.83 -8.24
C CYS A 261 7.35 -1.43 -8.18
N GLY A 262 6.53 -1.17 -9.21
CA GLY A 262 5.21 -1.76 -9.36
C GLY A 262 5.28 -3.15 -9.99
N TYR A 263 4.52 -4.11 -9.47
CA TYR A 263 4.40 -5.45 -10.05
C TYR A 263 2.94 -5.93 -10.05
N ASP A 264 2.45 -6.26 -11.25
CA ASP A 264 1.16 -6.92 -11.45
C ASP A 264 1.18 -8.39 -10.98
N ILE A 265 0.64 -8.66 -9.80
CA ILE A 265 0.60 -10.01 -9.23
C ILE A 265 -0.38 -10.94 -9.96
N SER A 266 -1.29 -10.39 -10.77
CA SER A 266 -2.24 -11.20 -11.55
C SER A 266 -1.59 -11.92 -12.73
N SER A 267 -0.46 -11.39 -13.22
CA SER A 267 0.30 -11.93 -14.35
C SER A 267 1.68 -12.48 -13.96
N PHE A 268 1.92 -12.62 -12.66
CA PHE A 268 3.24 -12.90 -12.12
C PHE A 268 3.62 -14.38 -12.11
N ASN A 269 4.88 -14.68 -12.43
CA ASN A 269 5.43 -16.02 -12.26
C ASN A 269 5.92 -16.19 -10.82
N GLU A 270 5.32 -17.16 -10.13
CA GLU A 270 5.55 -17.50 -8.74
C GLU A 270 7.00 -17.79 -8.34
N LEU A 271 7.89 -18.11 -9.29
CA LEU A 271 9.29 -18.48 -9.00
C LEU A 271 10.15 -17.30 -8.50
N TYR A 272 9.75 -16.06 -8.77
CA TYR A 272 10.63 -14.90 -8.58
C TYR A 272 10.17 -13.92 -7.50
N ILE A 273 8.97 -14.12 -6.95
CA ILE A 273 8.34 -13.15 -6.06
C ILE A 273 9.08 -13.04 -4.72
N GLU A 274 9.66 -14.14 -4.24
CA GLU A 274 10.44 -14.15 -3.00
C GLU A 274 11.71 -13.27 -3.13
N ALA A 275 12.47 -13.43 -4.22
CA ALA A 275 13.67 -12.62 -4.48
C ALA A 275 13.34 -11.14 -4.65
N ILE A 276 12.23 -10.84 -5.34
CA ILE A 276 11.75 -9.46 -5.50
C ILE A 276 11.34 -8.89 -4.15
N ILE A 277 10.50 -9.57 -3.37
CA ILE A 277 10.11 -9.10 -2.02
C ILE A 277 11.36 -8.86 -1.16
N ALA A 278 12.29 -9.81 -1.11
CA ALA A 278 13.50 -9.74 -0.30
C ALA A 278 14.42 -8.55 -0.63
N SER A 279 14.32 -8.01 -1.86
CA SER A 279 15.13 -6.87 -2.33
C SER A 279 14.61 -5.51 -1.90
N HIS A 280 13.43 -5.42 -1.25
CA HIS A 280 12.79 -4.15 -0.90
C HIS A 280 12.62 -3.98 0.61
N ILE A 281 12.81 -2.77 1.13
CA ILE A 281 12.64 -2.51 2.58
C ILE A 281 11.16 -2.45 2.99
N TYR A 282 10.32 -1.93 2.09
CA TYR A 282 8.87 -1.84 2.26
C TYR A 282 8.15 -2.54 1.12
N VAL A 283 7.04 -3.19 1.46
CA VAL A 283 6.14 -3.81 0.49
C VAL A 283 4.73 -3.27 0.72
N ILE A 284 4.12 -2.73 -0.32
CA ILE A 284 2.75 -2.27 -0.32
C ILE A 284 1.92 -3.32 -1.07
N LEU A 285 0.96 -3.94 -0.40
CA LEU A 285 -0.07 -4.76 -1.06
C LEU A 285 -1.19 -3.84 -1.54
N GLY A 286 -1.71 -4.06 -2.75
CA GLY A 286 -2.78 -3.24 -3.33
C GLY A 286 -4.20 -3.61 -2.87
N GLU A 287 -4.43 -4.86 -2.45
CA GLU A 287 -5.76 -5.36 -2.09
C GLU A 287 -5.69 -6.38 -0.92
N PRO A 288 -6.06 -6.02 0.32
CA PRO A 288 -6.29 -4.66 0.79
C PRO A 288 -4.99 -3.84 0.84
N MET A 289 -5.10 -2.51 0.78
CA MET A 289 -3.96 -1.60 0.90
C MET A 289 -3.32 -1.67 2.28
N ILE A 290 -2.14 -2.29 2.38
CA ILE A 290 -1.38 -2.46 3.62
C ILE A 290 0.11 -2.32 3.32
N ILE A 291 0.85 -1.65 4.21
CA ILE A 291 2.30 -1.51 4.14
C ILE A 291 2.95 -2.50 5.11
N TYR A 292 3.92 -3.23 4.59
CA TYR A 292 4.79 -4.12 5.33
C TYR A 292 6.21 -3.58 5.32
N LYS A 293 6.94 -3.82 6.41
CA LYS A 293 8.35 -3.45 6.55
C LYS A 293 9.17 -4.68 6.90
N ALA A 294 10.34 -4.83 6.26
CA ALA A 294 11.28 -5.87 6.63
C ALA A 294 11.78 -5.65 8.08
N SER A 295 11.77 -6.69 8.91
CA SER A 295 12.27 -6.61 10.30
C SER A 295 13.80 -6.59 10.40
N LYS A 296 14.51 -6.81 9.28
CA LYS A 296 15.98 -6.90 9.18
C LYS A 296 16.47 -6.19 7.92
#